data_AF-A0A8H2WTA1-F1
#
_entry.id   AF-A0A8H2WTA1-F1
#
_cell.length_a   1.000
_cell.length_b   1.000
_cell.length_c   1.000
_cell.angle_alpha   90.00
_cell.angle_beta   90.00
_cell.angle_gamma   90.00
#
_symmetry.space_group_name_H-M   'P 1'
#
loop_
_entity.id
_entity.type
_entity.pdbx_description
1 polymer ?
#
loop_
_entity_poly.entity_id
_entity_poly.type
_entity_poly.pdbx_seq_one_letter_code
_entity_poly.pdbx_strand_id
1 'polypeptide(L)'
;MDTCNPIAYRPYAGETDLPAIMALVQDGLSEPYVIYTYRYFLSSWPHLAFMAHDPASGEPVGAIVCKQDSHRGKAERGYIAMLVVGSAWRKRGIARRLVELSIDAMTANGTDEVVLETEFDNAPALALYSALGFVREKRLFRFYMNGKDAFRLIKPLRQIKQSADNVADKREDSWDGEWRETGYVIGALSPRPAPAPLGLLYT
;
A
#
# COMPACT_ATOMS: atom_id res chain seq x y z
N MET A 1 -29.53 23.52 -8.02
CA MET A 1 -28.76 24.17 -6.95
C MET A 1 -27.83 23.10 -6.41
N ASP A 2 -26.68 22.91 -7.06
CA ASP A 2 -25.71 21.90 -6.65
C ASP A 2 -24.75 22.52 -5.64
N THR A 3 -25.14 22.52 -4.37
CA THR A 3 -24.22 22.85 -3.29
C THR A 3 -23.24 21.70 -3.14
N CYS A 4 -22.14 21.72 -3.90
CA CYS A 4 -20.97 20.87 -3.66
C CYS A 4 -20.35 21.27 -2.31
N ASN A 5 -20.89 20.74 -1.22
CA ASN A 5 -20.26 20.88 0.07
C ASN A 5 -18.94 20.09 0.04
N PRO A 6 -17.77 20.72 0.26
CA PRO A 6 -16.49 20.04 0.13
C PRO A 6 -16.36 18.94 1.20
N ILE A 7 -15.96 17.74 0.77
CA ILE A 7 -15.71 16.60 1.68
C ILE A 7 -14.72 17.02 2.78
N ALA A 8 -15.06 16.74 4.03
CA ALA A 8 -14.19 17.02 5.17
C ALA A 8 -13.22 15.86 5.39
N TYR A 9 -11.93 16.15 5.53
CA TYR A 9 -10.90 15.15 5.81
C TYR A 9 -10.31 15.40 7.19
N ARG A 10 -10.15 14.36 7.98
CA ARG A 10 -9.47 14.43 9.28
C ARG A 10 -8.62 13.19 9.54
N PRO A 11 -7.57 13.30 10.38
CA PRO A 11 -6.87 12.14 10.91
C PRO A 11 -7.81 11.22 11.71
N TYR A 12 -7.43 9.95 11.81
CA TYR A 12 -8.03 9.00 12.76
C TYR A 12 -7.91 9.52 14.19
N ALA A 13 -9.01 9.50 14.95
CA ALA A 13 -9.12 10.10 16.27
C ALA A 13 -9.10 9.08 17.42
N GLY A 14 -8.96 7.78 17.12
CA GLY A 14 -8.93 6.71 18.12
C GLY A 14 -10.09 5.73 18.00
N GLU A 15 -10.26 4.88 19.00
CA GLU A 15 -11.12 3.69 18.96
C GLU A 15 -12.60 3.99 18.62
N THR A 16 -13.06 5.21 18.85
CA THR A 16 -14.42 5.66 18.47
C THR A 16 -14.67 5.64 16.97
N ASP A 17 -13.61 5.76 16.15
CA ASP A 17 -13.69 5.70 14.69
C ASP A 17 -13.65 4.26 14.15
N LEU A 18 -13.20 3.31 14.96
CA LEU A 18 -12.99 1.93 14.52
C LEU A 18 -14.28 1.29 13.95
N PRO A 19 -15.46 1.40 14.59
CA PRO A 19 -16.69 0.84 14.03
C PRO A 19 -17.04 1.40 12.64
N ALA A 20 -16.80 2.70 12.42
CA ALA A 20 -17.04 3.35 11.13
C ALA A 20 -16.08 2.86 10.04
N ILE A 21 -14.78 2.73 10.37
CA ILE A 21 -13.78 2.19 9.44
C ILE A 21 -14.12 0.74 9.07
N MET A 22 -14.47 -0.08 10.07
CA MET A 22 -14.86 -1.48 9.85
C MET A 22 -16.09 -1.59 8.94
N ALA A 23 -17.12 -0.77 9.18
CA ALA A 23 -18.33 -0.76 8.36
C ALA A 23 -18.03 -0.38 6.89
N LEU A 24 -17.21 0.66 6.67
CA LEU A 24 -16.77 1.04 5.32
C LEU A 24 -15.99 -0.07 4.65
N VAL A 25 -15.02 -0.67 5.34
CA VAL A 25 -14.16 -1.72 4.78
C VAL A 25 -14.98 -2.97 4.42
N GLN A 26 -15.93 -3.36 5.26
CA GLN A 26 -16.81 -4.51 5.01
C GLN A 26 -17.70 -4.32 3.77
N ASP A 27 -18.13 -3.10 3.48
CA ASP A 27 -18.89 -2.78 2.25
C ASP A 27 -17.99 -2.68 1.00
N GLY A 28 -16.73 -2.23 1.18
CA GLY A 28 -15.88 -1.82 0.07
C GLY A 28 -14.82 -2.80 -0.38
N LEU A 29 -14.38 -3.74 0.46
CA LEU A 29 -13.28 -4.67 0.18
C LEU A 29 -13.75 -6.12 0.11
N SER A 30 -13.08 -6.93 -0.72
CA SER A 30 -13.46 -8.32 -1.00
C SER A 30 -13.09 -9.30 0.12
N GLU A 31 -12.15 -8.94 1.01
CA GLU A 31 -11.68 -9.80 2.08
C GLU A 31 -12.00 -9.21 3.46
N PRO A 32 -12.62 -9.99 4.36
CA PRO A 32 -12.89 -9.55 5.72
C PRO A 32 -11.60 -9.53 6.54
N TYR A 33 -11.42 -8.48 7.34
CA TYR A 33 -10.35 -8.39 8.33
C TYR A 33 -10.90 -8.66 9.73
N VAL A 34 -10.16 -9.39 10.55
CA VAL A 34 -10.47 -9.53 11.98
C VAL A 34 -10.10 -8.24 12.72
N ILE A 35 -10.81 -7.93 13.81
CA ILE A 35 -10.65 -6.67 14.57
C ILE A 35 -9.19 -6.38 14.97
N TYR A 36 -8.41 -7.42 15.29
CA TYR A 36 -7.00 -7.29 15.66
C TYR A 36 -6.14 -6.67 14.56
N THR A 37 -6.48 -6.90 13.29
CA THR A 37 -5.76 -6.30 12.16
C THR A 37 -5.94 -4.79 12.14
N TYR A 38 -7.17 -4.30 12.30
CA TYR A 38 -7.43 -2.87 12.36
C TYR A 38 -6.69 -2.23 13.53
N ARG A 39 -6.80 -2.80 14.73
CA ARG A 39 -6.13 -2.28 15.93
C ARG A 39 -4.61 -2.28 15.79
N TYR A 40 -4.02 -3.30 15.17
CA TYR A 40 -2.59 -3.31 14.90
C TYR A 40 -2.16 -2.09 14.09
N PHE A 41 -2.83 -1.80 12.96
CA PHE A 41 -2.49 -0.62 12.15
C PHE A 41 -2.81 0.69 12.86
N LEU A 42 -4.02 0.81 13.42
CA LEU A 42 -4.53 2.07 13.96
C LEU A 42 -3.89 2.45 15.30
N SER A 43 -3.43 1.49 16.09
CA SER A 43 -2.68 1.77 17.33
C SER A 43 -1.20 2.02 17.07
N SER A 44 -0.60 1.37 16.07
CA SER A 44 0.83 1.54 15.76
C SER A 44 1.10 2.76 14.87
N TRP A 45 0.22 3.09 13.93
CA TRP A 45 0.36 4.22 13.01
C TRP A 45 -0.90 5.08 12.89
N PRO A 46 -1.46 5.59 14.01
CA PRO A 46 -2.67 6.42 13.97
C PRO A 46 -2.52 7.66 13.08
N HIS A 47 -1.31 8.23 13.04
CA HIS A 47 -0.97 9.43 12.28
C HIS A 47 -0.91 9.21 10.75
N LEU A 48 -0.93 7.97 10.27
CA LEU A 48 -0.96 7.65 8.83
C LEU A 48 -2.38 7.32 8.34
N ALA A 49 -3.35 7.25 9.25
CA ALA A 49 -4.73 6.93 8.96
C ALA A 49 -5.59 8.20 8.88
N PHE A 50 -6.43 8.27 7.85
CA PHE A 50 -7.32 9.42 7.61
C PHE A 50 -8.71 8.95 7.25
N MET A 51 -9.69 9.79 7.57
CA MET A 51 -11.10 9.58 7.28
C MET A 51 -11.68 10.78 6.52
N ALA A 52 -12.54 10.47 5.56
CA ALA A 52 -13.35 11.42 4.84
C ALA A 52 -14.77 11.39 5.38
N HIS A 53 -15.38 12.56 5.59
CA HIS A 53 -16.73 12.72 6.09
C HIS A 53 -17.55 13.64 5.19
N ASP A 54 -18.83 13.35 5.07
CA ASP A 54 -19.79 14.28 4.52
C ASP A 54 -20.01 15.43 5.51
N PRO A 55 -19.70 16.69 5.16
CA PRO A 55 -19.92 17.83 6.05
C PRO A 55 -21.40 18.09 6.38
N ALA A 56 -22.35 17.63 5.55
CA ALA A 56 -23.77 17.86 5.78
C ALA A 56 -24.35 16.92 6.85
N SER A 57 -24.05 15.63 6.76
CA SER A 57 -24.54 14.60 7.69
C SER A 57 -23.56 14.27 8.84
N GLY A 58 -22.27 14.56 8.66
CA GLY A 58 -21.19 14.08 9.53
C GLY A 58 -20.84 12.60 9.31
N GLU A 59 -21.46 11.94 8.32
CA GLU A 59 -21.26 10.52 8.07
C GLU A 59 -19.84 10.23 7.52
N PRO A 60 -19.16 9.17 7.98
CA PRO A 60 -17.91 8.71 7.39
C PRO A 60 -18.14 8.10 6.00
N VAL A 61 -17.52 8.68 4.98
CA VAL A 61 -17.72 8.30 3.56
C VAL A 61 -16.50 7.62 2.94
N GLY A 62 -15.37 7.62 3.63
CA GLY A 62 -14.16 6.91 3.20
C GLY A 62 -13.09 6.91 4.27
N ALA A 63 -12.16 5.96 4.15
CA ALA A 63 -11.04 5.81 5.06
C ALA A 63 -9.82 5.26 4.34
N ILE A 64 -8.64 5.61 4.84
CA ILE A 64 -7.36 5.02 4.48
C ILE A 64 -6.62 4.61 5.75
N VAL A 65 -6.06 3.41 5.74
CA VAL A 65 -5.26 2.85 6.83
C VAL A 65 -3.93 2.40 6.25
N CYS A 66 -2.85 2.80 6.90
CA CYS A 66 -1.50 2.61 6.41
C CYS A 66 -0.55 2.19 7.54
N LYS A 67 0.63 1.71 7.17
CA LYS A 67 1.78 1.57 8.07
C LYS A 67 3.04 2.13 7.43
N GLN A 68 4.06 2.30 8.25
CA GLN A 68 5.42 2.59 7.83
C GLN A 68 6.39 1.75 8.65
N ASP A 69 7.34 1.08 7.99
CA ASP A 69 8.31 0.22 8.68
C ASP A 69 9.64 0.18 7.92
N SER A 70 10.71 -0.11 8.64
CA SER A 70 12.06 -0.20 8.09
C SER A 70 12.21 -1.52 7.32
N HIS A 71 12.34 -1.43 6.00
CA HIS A 71 12.48 -2.60 5.16
C HIS A 71 13.94 -3.07 5.10
N ARG A 72 14.23 -4.16 5.83
CA ARG A 72 15.56 -4.81 5.84
C ARG A 72 16.70 -3.87 6.27
N GLY A 73 16.39 -2.83 7.03
CA GLY A 73 17.35 -1.81 7.47
C GLY A 73 17.97 -0.98 6.33
N LYS A 74 17.35 -0.97 5.14
CA LYS A 74 17.88 -0.28 3.95
C LYS A 74 17.01 0.86 3.43
N ALA A 75 15.70 0.79 3.63
CA ALA A 75 14.76 1.80 3.17
C ALA A 75 13.55 1.87 4.10
N GLU A 76 13.08 3.09 4.37
CA GLU A 76 11.83 3.31 5.09
C GLU A 76 10.66 3.15 4.12
N ARG A 77 9.79 2.18 4.36
CA ARG A 77 8.74 1.79 3.42
C ARG A 77 7.35 2.01 4.00
N GLY A 78 6.57 2.82 3.29
CA GLY A 78 5.14 3.01 3.52
C GLY A 78 4.33 1.89 2.86
N TYR A 79 3.23 1.51 3.50
CA TYR A 79 2.33 0.49 2.98
C TYR A 79 0.88 0.91 3.16
N ILE A 80 0.14 0.97 2.05
CA ILE A 80 -1.31 1.24 2.07
C ILE A 80 -2.01 -0.09 2.31
N ALA A 81 -2.57 -0.27 3.50
CA ALA A 81 -3.20 -1.52 3.91
C ALA A 81 -4.65 -1.59 3.48
N MET A 82 -5.41 -0.51 3.69
CA MET A 82 -6.83 -0.43 3.37
C MET A 82 -7.11 0.95 2.79
N LEU A 83 -7.86 0.99 1.68
CA LEU A 83 -8.41 2.22 1.12
C LEU A 83 -9.83 1.92 0.69
N VAL A 84 -10.78 2.69 1.24
CA VAL A 84 -12.19 2.49 0.95
C VAL A 84 -12.93 3.81 0.83
N VAL A 85 -13.85 3.87 -0.12
CA VAL A 85 -14.80 4.97 -0.30
C VAL A 85 -16.17 4.35 -0.53
N GLY A 86 -17.15 4.81 0.25
CA GLY A 86 -18.53 4.37 0.15
C GLY A 86 -19.05 4.50 -1.27
N SER A 87 -19.80 3.50 -1.73
CA SER A 87 -20.20 3.36 -3.14
C SER A 87 -20.87 4.62 -3.72
N ALA A 88 -21.75 5.28 -2.96
CA ALA A 88 -22.43 6.53 -3.32
C ALA A 88 -21.50 7.76 -3.47
N TRP A 89 -20.30 7.68 -2.89
CA TRP A 89 -19.33 8.78 -2.81
C TRP A 89 -18.12 8.59 -3.75
N ARG A 90 -18.09 7.50 -4.52
CA ARG A 90 -17.04 7.22 -5.51
C ARG A 90 -17.09 8.20 -6.69
N LYS A 91 -15.99 8.26 -7.46
CA LYS A 91 -15.81 9.16 -8.61
C LYS A 91 -15.83 10.67 -8.28
N ARG A 92 -15.63 11.03 -7.00
CA ARG A 92 -15.55 12.42 -6.51
C ARG A 92 -14.14 12.83 -6.05
N GLY A 93 -13.10 12.07 -6.42
CA GLY A 93 -11.72 12.34 -6.03
C GLY A 93 -11.35 12.01 -4.56
N ILE A 94 -12.28 11.47 -3.77
CA ILE A 94 -12.05 11.19 -2.33
C ILE A 94 -10.87 10.24 -2.09
N ALA A 95 -10.83 9.11 -2.81
CA ALA A 95 -9.76 8.13 -2.68
C ALA A 95 -8.40 8.73 -3.02
N ARG A 96 -8.33 9.56 -4.06
CA ARG A 96 -7.12 10.28 -4.46
C ARG A 96 -6.61 11.16 -3.33
N ARG A 97 -7.50 11.97 -2.75
CA ARG A 97 -7.13 12.89 -1.67
C ARG A 97 -6.68 12.16 -0.41
N LEU A 98 -7.34 11.05 -0.05
CA LEU A 98 -6.93 10.21 1.08
C LEU A 98 -5.52 9.63 0.87
N VAL A 99 -5.22 9.12 -0.32
CA VAL A 99 -3.89 8.58 -0.63
C VAL A 99 -2.83 9.69 -0.60
N GLU A 100 -3.11 10.87 -1.15
CA GLU A 100 -2.21 12.03 -1.10
C GLU A 100 -1.90 12.41 0.36
N LEU A 101 -2.92 12.52 1.23
CA LEU A 101 -2.73 12.83 2.65
C LEU A 101 -1.85 11.81 3.37
N SER A 102 -2.08 10.51 3.15
CA SER A 102 -1.24 9.47 3.75
C SER A 102 0.19 9.47 3.19
N ILE A 103 0.38 9.73 1.90
CA ILE A 103 1.71 9.85 1.30
C ILE A 103 2.46 11.06 1.86
N ASP A 104 1.79 12.21 2.00
CA ASP A 104 2.39 13.40 2.59
C ASP A 104 2.85 13.13 4.03
N ALA A 105 2.02 12.45 4.83
CA ALA A 105 2.36 12.03 6.19
C ALA A 105 3.54 11.03 6.24
N MET A 106 3.54 10.02 5.37
CA MET A 106 4.65 9.07 5.22
C MET A 106 5.97 9.77 4.82
N THR A 107 5.87 10.73 3.89
CA THR A 107 7.03 11.50 3.39
C THR A 107 7.62 12.35 4.50
N ALA A 108 6.77 13.03 5.29
CA ALA A 108 7.21 13.79 6.45
C ALA A 108 7.95 12.93 7.49
N ASN A 109 7.62 11.64 7.55
CA ASN A 109 8.26 10.65 8.42
C ASN A 109 9.43 9.91 7.75
N GLY A 110 9.94 10.41 6.63
CA GLY A 110 11.16 9.89 6.00
C GLY A 110 10.97 8.63 5.15
N THR A 111 9.75 8.31 4.73
CA THR A 111 9.49 7.18 3.82
C THR A 111 10.18 7.38 2.47
N ASP A 112 10.94 6.38 2.03
CA ASP A 112 11.65 6.38 0.74
C ASP A 112 10.73 5.91 -0.40
N GLU A 113 9.78 5.01 -0.12
CA GLU A 113 8.85 4.45 -1.11
C GLU A 113 7.54 3.97 -0.47
N VAL A 114 6.44 3.98 -1.25
CA VAL A 114 5.13 3.49 -0.84
C VAL A 114 4.71 2.32 -1.70
N VAL A 115 4.19 1.28 -1.08
CA VAL A 115 3.76 0.05 -1.75
C VAL A 115 2.34 -0.34 -1.38
N LEU A 116 1.70 -1.12 -2.25
CA LEU A 116 0.40 -1.74 -2.00
C LEU A 116 0.18 -2.92 -2.94
N GLU A 117 -0.83 -3.74 -2.64
CA GLU A 117 -1.34 -4.79 -3.51
C GLU A 117 -2.80 -4.49 -3.88
N THR A 118 -3.15 -4.79 -5.13
CA THR A 118 -4.52 -4.71 -5.62
C THR A 118 -4.82 -5.87 -6.57
N GLU A 119 -6.07 -6.33 -6.63
CA GLU A 119 -6.51 -7.37 -7.57
C GLU A 119 -6.13 -6.99 -9.00
N PHE A 120 -5.63 -7.97 -9.77
CA PHE A 120 -5.12 -7.72 -11.12
C PHE A 120 -6.17 -7.14 -12.08
N ASP A 121 -7.46 -7.38 -11.80
CA ASP A 121 -8.63 -6.95 -12.56
C ASP A 121 -9.35 -5.74 -11.96
N ASN A 122 -8.84 -5.14 -10.87
CA ASN A 122 -9.40 -3.92 -10.27
C ASN A 122 -9.01 -2.67 -11.08
N ALA A 123 -9.61 -2.51 -12.26
CA ALA A 123 -9.33 -1.40 -13.17
C ALA A 123 -9.47 0.00 -12.52
N PRO A 124 -10.49 0.28 -11.67
CA PRO A 124 -10.58 1.56 -10.96
C PRO A 124 -9.39 1.84 -10.04
N ALA A 125 -8.95 0.87 -9.24
CA ALA A 125 -7.81 1.03 -8.35
C ALA A 125 -6.51 1.19 -9.15
N LEU A 126 -6.31 0.39 -10.19
CA LEU A 126 -5.14 0.49 -11.07
C LEU A 126 -5.04 1.88 -11.73
N ALA A 127 -6.16 2.42 -12.21
CA ALA A 127 -6.21 3.76 -12.78
C ALA A 127 -5.91 4.85 -11.73
N LEU A 128 -6.49 4.74 -10.53
CA LEU A 128 -6.22 5.66 -9.42
C LEU A 128 -4.73 5.70 -9.07
N TYR A 129 -4.13 4.53 -8.82
CA TYR A 129 -2.73 4.46 -8.37
C TYR A 129 -1.76 4.84 -9.49
N SER A 130 -2.03 4.47 -10.74
CA SER A 130 -1.23 4.92 -11.87
C SER A 130 -1.25 6.44 -12.01
N ALA A 131 -2.41 7.09 -11.84
CA ALA A 131 -2.52 8.56 -11.88
C ALA A 131 -1.78 9.25 -10.72
N LEU A 132 -1.53 8.53 -9.62
CA LEU A 132 -0.77 9.00 -8.46
C LEU A 132 0.74 8.70 -8.57
N GLY A 133 1.20 8.13 -9.69
CA GLY A 133 2.60 7.82 -9.96
C GLY A 133 3.08 6.48 -9.44
N PHE A 134 2.17 5.56 -9.07
CA PHE A 134 2.55 4.19 -8.79
C PHE A 134 2.81 3.42 -10.09
N VAL A 135 3.80 2.54 -10.05
CA VAL A 135 4.15 1.62 -11.14
C VAL A 135 4.01 0.18 -10.68
N ARG A 136 3.80 -0.75 -11.62
CA ARG A 136 3.71 -2.18 -11.31
C ARG A 136 5.11 -2.74 -11.05
N GLU A 137 5.36 -3.24 -9.84
CA GLU A 137 6.62 -3.88 -9.46
C GLU A 137 6.64 -5.36 -9.89
N LYS A 138 5.59 -6.10 -9.54
CA LYS A 138 5.46 -7.53 -9.81
C LYS A 138 4.01 -8.00 -9.78
N ARG A 139 3.77 -9.14 -10.41
CA ARG A 139 2.53 -9.91 -10.28
C ARG A 139 2.70 -11.01 -9.24
N LEU A 140 1.71 -11.14 -8.35
CA LEU A 140 1.66 -12.14 -7.30
C LEU A 140 0.56 -13.15 -7.68
N PHE A 141 0.96 -14.39 -7.96
CA PHE A 141 0.03 -15.42 -8.39
C PHE A 141 -0.78 -15.97 -7.21
N ARG A 142 -2.11 -16.08 -7.38
CA ARG A 142 -3.05 -16.61 -6.35
C ARG A 142 -2.84 -15.96 -4.97
N PHE A 143 -2.74 -14.63 -4.96
CA PHE A 143 -2.42 -13.86 -3.77
C PHE A 143 -3.61 -13.72 -2.82
N TYR A 144 -4.80 -13.53 -3.38
CA TYR A 144 -6.04 -13.40 -2.61
C TYR A 144 -6.64 -14.78 -2.30
N MET A 145 -7.46 -14.87 -1.25
CA MET A 145 -8.07 -16.13 -0.79
C MET A 145 -9.00 -16.74 -1.85
N ASN A 146 -9.55 -15.91 -2.74
CA ASN A 146 -10.36 -16.33 -3.88
C ASN A 146 -9.52 -16.91 -5.06
N GLY A 147 -8.20 -17.01 -4.91
CA GLY A 147 -7.28 -17.50 -5.93
C GLY A 147 -6.92 -16.47 -7.01
N LYS A 148 -7.40 -15.22 -6.91
CA LYS A 148 -7.02 -14.16 -7.84
C LYS A 148 -5.57 -13.72 -7.64
N ASP A 149 -4.98 -13.30 -8.73
CA ASP A 149 -3.67 -12.65 -8.72
C ASP A 149 -3.77 -11.21 -8.20
N ALA A 150 -2.66 -10.71 -7.69
CA ALA A 150 -2.50 -9.30 -7.36
C ALA A 150 -1.38 -8.66 -8.16
N PHE A 151 -1.49 -7.36 -8.42
CA PHE A 151 -0.33 -6.55 -8.74
C PHE A 151 0.18 -5.89 -7.46
N ARG A 152 1.49 -6.02 -7.21
CA ARG A 152 2.18 -5.14 -6.27
C ARG A 152 2.58 -3.87 -7.00
N LEU A 153 2.12 -2.74 -6.48
CA LEU A 153 2.44 -1.42 -6.99
C LEU A 153 3.43 -0.73 -6.05
N ILE A 154 4.28 0.12 -6.62
CA ILE A 154 5.29 0.88 -5.91
C ILE A 154 5.33 2.33 -6.41
N LYS A 155 5.48 3.28 -5.50
CA LYS A 155 5.78 4.68 -5.77
C LYS A 155 7.05 5.08 -5.02
N PRO A 156 8.19 5.24 -5.70
CA PRO A 156 9.37 5.87 -5.11
C PRO A 156 9.04 7.31 -4.72
N LEU A 157 9.35 7.70 -3.48
CA LEU A 157 9.17 9.07 -2.99
C LEU A 157 10.50 9.83 -2.98
N ARG A 158 11.57 9.14 -2.57
CA ARG A 158 12.92 9.67 -2.66
C ARG A 158 13.43 9.44 -4.07
N GLN A 159 13.92 10.50 -4.72
CA GLN A 159 14.79 10.30 -5.87
C GLN A 159 15.99 9.52 -5.35
N ILE A 160 16.14 8.27 -5.81
CA ILE A 160 17.40 7.56 -5.65
C ILE A 160 18.43 8.48 -6.32
N LYS A 161 19.26 9.17 -5.52
CA LYS A 161 20.54 9.65 -6.03
C LYS A 161 21.19 8.38 -6.57
N GLN A 162 21.21 8.22 -7.90
CA GLN A 162 22.12 7.30 -8.52
C GLN A 162 23.49 7.76 -8.02
N SER A 163 24.05 7.04 -7.04
CA SER A 163 25.45 7.12 -6.71
C SER A 163 26.18 6.51 -7.90
N ALA A 164 26.25 7.27 -8.99
CA ALA A 164 27.19 7.10 -10.07
C ALA A 164 28.53 7.65 -9.56
N ASP A 165 29.08 7.00 -8.53
CA ASP A 165 30.45 7.20 -8.07
C ASP A 165 30.90 5.89 -7.43
N ASN A 166 32.02 5.36 -7.93
CA ASN A 166 32.73 4.13 -7.54
C ASN A 166 32.36 2.82 -8.28
N VAL A 167 32.36 2.84 -9.62
CA VAL A 167 33.06 1.80 -10.40
C VAL A 167 33.78 2.48 -11.57
N ALA A 168 34.80 3.26 -11.25
CA ALA A 168 35.90 3.51 -12.17
C ALA A 168 37.15 3.04 -11.44
N ASP A 169 37.97 2.27 -12.17
CA ASP A 169 39.23 1.70 -11.77
C ASP A 169 39.18 0.39 -10.94
N LYS A 170 39.09 -0.74 -11.67
CA LYS A 170 40.25 -1.63 -11.78
C LYS A 170 40.07 -2.69 -12.89
N ARG A 171 41.02 -2.60 -13.83
CA ARG A 171 41.65 -3.67 -14.62
C ARG A 171 40.88 -4.19 -15.85
N GLU A 172 41.30 -3.66 -16.99
CA GLU A 172 41.56 -4.46 -18.19
C GLU A 172 42.38 -5.70 -17.79
N ASP A 173 41.83 -6.87 -18.05
CA ASP A 173 42.57 -8.08 -18.38
C ASP A 173 41.66 -8.94 -19.27
N SER A 174 41.93 -8.84 -20.58
CA SER A 174 41.78 -9.84 -21.64
C SER A 174 41.04 -11.13 -21.27
N TRP A 175 39.89 -11.43 -21.90
CA TRP A 175 39.45 -12.81 -22.13
C TRP A 175 38.65 -12.96 -23.43
N ASP A 176 39.08 -13.94 -24.21
CA ASP A 176 38.59 -14.39 -25.50
C ASP A 176 37.22 -15.09 -25.41
N GLY A 177 36.50 -15.11 -26.53
CA GLY A 177 35.11 -15.58 -26.60
C GLY A 177 34.89 -17.07 -26.32
N GLU A 178 33.78 -17.36 -25.63
CA GLU A 178 32.89 -18.49 -25.91
C GLU A 178 31.62 -18.34 -25.05
N TRP A 179 30.42 -18.41 -25.64
CA TRP A 179 29.18 -18.57 -24.87
C TRP A 179 29.06 -20.03 -24.45
N ARG A 180 29.14 -20.31 -23.16
CA ARG A 180 28.79 -21.62 -22.59
C ARG A 180 27.67 -21.49 -21.57
N GLU A 181 26.59 -22.23 -21.83
CA GLU A 181 25.57 -22.58 -20.84
C GLU A 181 26.25 -23.19 -19.60
N THR A 182 26.04 -22.60 -18.42
CA THR A 182 26.13 -23.35 -17.17
C THR A 182 25.01 -22.94 -16.22
N GLY A 183 24.26 -23.95 -15.79
CA GLY A 183 23.08 -23.84 -14.96
C GLY A 183 23.38 -23.29 -13.56
N TYR A 184 22.42 -22.52 -13.05
CA TYR A 184 22.41 -22.11 -11.66
C TYR A 184 21.64 -23.13 -10.82
N VAL A 185 22.35 -23.70 -9.86
CA VAL A 185 21.86 -24.61 -8.83
C VAL A 185 20.78 -23.92 -8.00
N ILE A 186 19.65 -24.59 -7.84
CA ILE A 186 18.55 -24.27 -6.93
C ILE A 186 19.07 -24.27 -5.48
N GLY A 187 19.48 -23.11 -5.00
CA GLY A 187 19.65 -22.85 -3.58
C GLY A 187 18.28 -22.87 -2.91
N ALA A 188 18.09 -23.79 -1.96
CA ALA A 188 16.85 -24.00 -1.23
C ALA A 188 16.25 -22.68 -0.73
N LEU A 189 15.12 -22.28 -1.33
CA LEU A 189 14.24 -21.26 -0.80
C LEU A 189 13.69 -21.79 0.53
N SER A 190 14.13 -21.21 1.64
CA SER A 190 13.39 -21.36 2.89
C SER A 190 11.95 -20.83 2.66
N PRO A 191 10.92 -21.52 3.18
CA PRO A 191 9.55 -21.08 3.00
C PRO A 191 9.40 -19.67 3.60
N ARG A 192 9.06 -18.70 2.74
CA ARG A 192 8.67 -17.35 3.18
C ARG A 192 7.33 -17.48 3.91
N PRO A 193 7.09 -16.72 4.99
CA PRO A 193 5.76 -16.67 5.59
C PRO A 193 4.77 -16.20 4.52
N ALA A 194 3.69 -16.96 4.36
CA ALA A 194 2.53 -16.58 3.55
C ALA A 194 2.03 -15.18 3.97
N PRO A 195 1.33 -14.42 3.10
CA PRO A 195 0.46 -13.37 3.61
C PRO A 195 -0.39 -13.99 4.72
N ALA A 196 -0.33 -13.42 5.92
CA ALA A 196 -0.90 -14.03 7.11
C ALA A 196 -2.36 -14.44 6.82
N PRO A 197 -2.72 -15.74 6.83
CA PRO A 197 -4.10 -16.10 6.98
C PRO A 197 -4.55 -15.49 8.32
N LEU A 198 -5.57 -14.65 8.29
CA LEU A 198 -6.20 -14.12 9.50
C LEU A 198 -6.92 -15.27 10.18
N GLY A 199 -6.18 -16.01 11.00
CA GLY A 199 -6.67 -17.13 11.76
C GLY A 199 -5.52 -17.78 12.53
N LEU A 200 -5.62 -17.66 13.86
CA LEU A 200 -4.94 -18.39 14.94
C LEU A 200 -3.73 -17.77 15.63
N LEU A 201 -3.65 -18.12 16.92
CA LEU A 201 -2.78 -17.75 18.06
C LEU A 201 -3.42 -16.65 18.94
N TYR A 202 -3.94 -16.85 20.16
CA TYR A 202 -4.13 -17.96 21.13
C TYR A 202 -5.36 -17.54 21.97
N THR A 203 -6.25 -18.38 22.49
CA THR A 203 -6.13 -19.67 23.21
C THR A 203 -7.16 -20.70 22.76
#